data_AF-A0A9D1DWM3-F1
#
_entry.id   AF-A0A9D1DWM3-F1
#
_cell.length_a   1.000
_cell.length_b   1.000
_cell.length_c   1.000
_cell.angle_alpha   90.00
_cell.angle_beta   90.00
_cell.angle_gamma   90.00
#
_symmetry.space_group_name_H-M   'P 1'
#
loop_
_entity.id
_entity.type
_entity.pdbx_description
1 polymer ?
#
loop_
_entity_poly.entity_id
_entity_poly.type
_entity_poly.pdbx_seq_one_letter_code
_entity_poly.pdbx_strand_id
1 'polypeptide(L)'
;MEFRERLKQVMQEQGITRYRLSELSGIAPSTINNFFSGTSPSVNTVTQLCDGLGLTLSQFFADRETETLYPLTKDQIILIEKWGKLSKEQQKALSVIL
;
A
#
# COMPACT_ATOMS: atom_id res chain seq x y z
N MET A 1 5.82 8.43 4.10
CA MET A 1 6.41 8.49 2.75
C MET A 1 5.61 9.43 1.86
N GLU A 2 6.25 10.32 1.08
CA GLU A 2 5.59 11.22 0.12
C GLU A 2 5.08 10.45 -1.12
N PHE A 3 3.87 10.74 -1.62
CA PHE A 3 3.22 10.03 -2.73
C PHE A 3 4.12 9.86 -3.96
N ARG A 4 4.81 10.93 -4.36
CA ARG A 4 5.70 10.94 -5.53
C ARG A 4 6.84 9.93 -5.39
N GLU A 5 7.45 9.85 -4.21
CA GLU A 5 8.57 8.93 -3.98
C GLU A 5 8.08 7.49 -3.98
N ARG A 6 6.90 7.23 -3.43
CA ARG A 6 6.26 5.91 -3.54
C ARG A 6 5.96 5.53 -4.99
N LEU A 7 5.40 6.45 -5.78
CA LEU A 7 5.10 6.19 -7.18
C LEU A 7 6.37 5.87 -7.98
N LYS A 8 7.46 6.61 -7.76
CA LYS A 8 8.78 6.31 -8.38
C LYS A 8 9.27 4.92 -8.01
N GLN A 9 9.19 4.56 -6.73
CA GLN A 9 9.64 3.27 -6.23
C GLN A 9 8.87 2.13 -6.91
N VAL A 10 7.54 2.19 -6.92
CA VAL A 10 6.70 1.15 -7.55
C VAL A 10 7.03 1.01 -9.04
N MET A 11 7.20 2.13 -9.74
CA MET A 11 7.58 2.11 -11.16
C MET A 11 8.95 1.47 -11.38
N GLN A 12 9.92 1.76 -10.52
CA GLN A 12 11.26 1.18 -10.59
C GLN A 12 11.23 -0.34 -10.35
N GLU A 13 10.49 -0.79 -9.35
CA GLU A 13 10.35 -2.22 -9.02
C GLU A 13 9.65 -3.01 -10.13
N GLN A 14 8.65 -2.42 -10.78
CA GLN A 14 7.95 -3.03 -11.92
C GLN A 14 8.68 -2.80 -13.26
N GLY A 15 9.76 -2.02 -13.29
CA GLY A 15 10.50 -1.70 -14.51
C GLY A 15 9.71 -0.91 -15.55
N ILE A 16 8.72 -0.11 -15.14
CA ILE A 16 7.82 0.62 -16.05
C ILE A 16 8.17 2.11 -16.17
N THR A 17 7.93 2.66 -17.35
CA THR A 17 8.12 4.09 -17.65
C THR A 17 6.85 4.89 -17.31
N ARG A 18 6.96 6.22 -17.25
CA ARG A 18 5.78 7.11 -17.10
C ARG A 18 4.77 6.93 -18.23
N TYR A 19 5.28 6.67 -19.44
CA TYR A 19 4.46 6.35 -20.59
C TYR A 19 3.68 5.06 -20.35
N ARG A 20 4.36 3.98 -19.92
CA ARG A 20 3.70 2.72 -19.62
C ARG A 20 2.68 2.85 -18.48
N LEU A 21 2.98 3.64 -17.46
CA LEU A 21 2.03 3.96 -16.39
C LEU A 21 0.78 4.66 -16.92
N SER A 22 0.94 5.60 -17.87
CA SER A 22 -0.18 6.27 -18.53
C SER A 22 -1.07 5.27 -19.29
N GLU A 23 -0.48 4.34 -20.05
CA GLU A 23 -1.23 3.29 -20.73
C GLU A 23 -1.99 2.38 -19.77
N LEU A 24 -1.34 1.96 -18.68
CA LEU A 24 -1.91 1.03 -17.70
C LEU A 24 -3.04 1.66 -16.87
N SER A 25 -2.87 2.92 -16.46
CA SER A 25 -3.84 3.62 -15.59
C SER A 25 -4.92 4.38 -16.36
N GLY A 26 -4.77 4.56 -17.68
CA GLY A 26 -5.64 5.41 -18.49
C GLY A 26 -5.51 6.91 -18.18
N ILE A 27 -4.56 7.31 -17.33
CA ILE A 27 -4.33 8.71 -16.97
C ILE A 27 -3.47 9.37 -18.04
N ALA A 28 -3.84 10.57 -18.48
CA ALA A 28 -3.11 11.31 -19.50
C ALA A 28 -1.62 11.54 -19.12
N PRO A 29 -0.67 11.46 -20.09
CA PRO A 29 0.76 11.64 -19.80
C PRO A 29 1.10 12.98 -19.15
N SER A 30 0.37 14.05 -19.48
CA SER A 30 0.52 15.37 -18.85
C SER A 30 0.21 15.32 -17.36
N THR A 31 -0.86 14.64 -16.98
CA THR A 31 -1.26 14.44 -15.59
C THR A 31 -0.24 13.59 -14.83
N ILE A 32 0.25 12.50 -15.45
CA ILE A 32 1.34 11.69 -14.88
C ILE A 32 2.57 12.57 -14.61
N ASN A 33 2.96 13.43 -15.55
CA ASN A 33 4.10 14.34 -15.37
C ASN A 33 3.87 15.36 -14.24
N ASN A 34 2.65 15.89 -14.10
CA ASN A 34 2.31 16.83 -13.01
C ASN A 34 2.51 16.22 -11.61
N PHE A 35 2.28 14.91 -11.45
CA PHE A 35 2.58 14.22 -10.18
C PHE A 35 4.05 14.28 -9.80
N PHE A 36 4.96 14.30 -10.78
CA PHE A 36 6.39 14.43 -10.52
C PHE A 36 6.82 15.89 -10.27
N SER A 37 6.07 16.85 -10.82
CA SER A 37 6.30 18.29 -10.65
C SER A 37 5.79 18.84 -9.31
N GLY A 38 5.06 18.04 -8.50
CA GLY A 38 4.64 18.41 -7.15
C GLY A 38 3.13 18.57 -6.95
N THR A 39 2.31 18.22 -7.95
CA THR A 39 0.85 18.19 -7.77
C THR A 39 0.43 16.93 -7.02
N SER A 40 -0.30 17.10 -5.92
CA SER A 40 -0.92 15.98 -5.21
C SER A 40 -2.16 15.48 -5.94
N PRO A 41 -2.27 14.18 -6.27
CA PRO A 41 -3.45 13.62 -6.88
C PRO A 41 -4.64 13.58 -5.93
N SER A 42 -5.85 13.47 -6.48
CA SER A 42 -7.05 13.12 -5.71
C SER A 42 -7.02 11.63 -5.33
N VAL A 43 -7.80 11.23 -4.31
CA VAL A 43 -7.95 9.81 -3.94
C VAL A 43 -8.39 8.95 -5.13
N ASN A 44 -9.35 9.43 -5.92
CA ASN A 44 -9.83 8.73 -7.12
C ASN A 44 -8.71 8.49 -8.15
N THR A 45 -7.83 9.47 -8.32
CA THR A 45 -6.67 9.37 -9.21
C THR A 45 -5.66 8.36 -8.70
N VAL A 46 -5.43 8.29 -7.38
CA VAL A 46 -4.56 7.26 -6.79
C VAL A 46 -5.19 5.87 -6.96
N THR A 47 -6.50 5.73 -6.81
CA THR A 47 -7.21 4.47 -7.09
C THR A 47 -6.99 4.01 -8.52
N GLN A 48 -7.17 4.90 -9.51
CA GLN A 48 -6.92 4.58 -10.93
C GLN A 48 -5.47 4.16 -11.19
N LEU A 49 -4.50 4.81 -10.54
CA LEU A 49 -3.10 4.39 -10.61
C LEU A 49 -2.92 2.98 -10.04
N CYS A 50 -3.49 2.72 -8.87
CA CYS A 50 -3.41 1.42 -8.20
C CYS A 50 -4.01 0.31 -9.07
N ASP A 51 -5.18 0.55 -9.66
CA ASP A 51 -5.84 -0.38 -10.58
C ASP A 51 -4.94 -0.71 -11.78
N GLY A 52 -4.33 0.30 -12.40
CA GLY A 52 -3.38 0.10 -13.51
C GLY A 52 -2.07 -0.59 -13.10
N LEU A 53 -1.63 -0.39 -11.86
CA LEU A 53 -0.43 -1.01 -11.28
C LEU A 53 -0.67 -2.41 -10.73
N GLY A 54 -1.93 -2.88 -10.68
CA GLY A 54 -2.31 -4.15 -10.05
C GLY A 54 -2.11 -4.16 -8.54
N LEU A 55 -2.22 -3.00 -7.89
CA LEU A 55 -2.06 -2.82 -6.45
C LEU A 55 -3.38 -2.37 -5.82
N THR A 56 -3.56 -2.65 -4.53
CA THR A 56 -4.57 -1.96 -3.73
C THR A 56 -4.02 -0.63 -3.23
N LEU A 57 -4.90 0.32 -2.88
CA LEU A 57 -4.51 1.56 -2.18
C LEU A 57 -3.69 1.24 -0.93
N SER A 58 -4.07 0.21 -0.19
CA SER A 58 -3.40 -0.21 1.02
C SER A 58 -1.97 -0.67 0.73
N GLN A 59 -1.75 -1.50 -0.31
CA GLN A 59 -0.41 -1.92 -0.74
C GLN A 59 0.42 -0.75 -1.29
N PHE A 60 -0.23 0.21 -1.96
CA PHE A 60 0.44 1.42 -2.42
C PHE A 60 0.97 2.24 -1.24
N PHE A 61 0.23 2.38 -0.15
CA PHE A 61 0.66 3.18 1.01
C PHE A 61 1.32 2.37 2.14
N ALA A 62 1.44 1.04 2.00
CA ALA A 62 2.09 0.20 2.99
C ALA A 62 3.54 0.62 3.21
N ASP A 63 3.94 0.77 4.47
CA ASP A 63 5.33 1.02 4.81
C ASP A 63 6.10 -0.30 4.69
N ARG A 64 7.06 -0.37 3.75
CA ARG A 64 7.80 -1.62 3.51
C ARG A 64 8.72 -1.98 4.67
N GLU A 65 9.03 -1.05 5.57
CA GLU A 65 9.80 -1.35 6.77
C GLU A 65 9.01 -2.23 7.75
N THR A 66 7.67 -2.22 7.69
CA THR A 66 6.82 -2.99 8.61
C THR A 66 6.03 -4.11 7.94
N GLU A 67 6.13 -4.29 6.61
CA GLU A 67 5.34 -5.25 5.79
C GLU A 67 3.82 -5.25 6.08
N THR A 68 3.30 -4.20 6.73
CA THR A 68 1.97 -4.17 7.31
C THR A 68 1.27 -2.87 6.96
N LEU A 69 -0.04 -2.97 6.64
CA LEU A 69 -0.91 -1.84 6.30
C LEU A 69 -1.16 -0.89 7.49
N TYR A 70 -1.00 -1.43 8.68
CA TYR A 70 -0.98 -0.70 9.93
C TYR A 70 0.42 -0.86 10.49
N PRO A 71 1.12 0.23 10.89
CA PRO A 71 2.38 0.09 11.59
C PRO A 71 2.09 -0.60 12.93
N LEU A 72 2.16 -1.92 12.93
CA LEU A 72 2.06 -2.72 14.13
C LEU A 72 3.41 -2.66 14.82
N THR A 73 3.40 -2.44 16.12
CA THR A 73 4.62 -2.59 16.92
C THR A 73 5.06 -4.05 16.89
N LYS A 74 6.34 -4.31 17.16
CA LYS A 74 6.87 -5.68 17.25
C LYS A 74 6.04 -6.55 18.20
N ASP A 75 5.59 -5.98 19.32
CA ASP A 75 4.76 -6.68 20.31
C ASP A 75 3.37 -7.04 19.76
N GLN A 76 2.76 -6.15 18.97
CA GLN A 76 1.47 -6.43 18.33
C GLN A 76 1.57 -7.54 17.28
N ILE A 77 2.66 -7.58 16.49
CA ILE A 77 2.92 -8.67 15.54
C ILE A 77 3.05 -10.01 16.29
N ILE A 78 3.87 -10.05 17.35
CA ILE A 78 4.05 -11.24 18.18
C ILE A 78 2.71 -11.71 18.77
N LEU A 79 1.85 -10.79 19.22
CA LEU A 79 0.54 -11.13 19.75
C LEU A 79 -0.34 -11.80 18.69
N ILE A 80 -0.37 -11.27 17.47
CA ILE A 80 -1.16 -11.82 16.35
C ILE A 80 -0.64 -13.20 15.95
N GLU A 81 0.68 -13.39 15.85
CA GLU A 81 1.27 -14.69 15.55
C GLU A 81 0.95 -15.74 16.62
N LYS A 82 1.03 -15.36 17.90
CA LYS A 82 0.64 -16.22 19.02
C LYS A 82 -0.85 -16.54 18.97
N TRP A 83 -1.69 -15.54 18.71
CA TRP A 83 -3.13 -15.70 18.57
C TRP A 83 -3.51 -16.73 17.49
N GLY A 84 -2.84 -16.68 16.33
CA GLY A 84 -3.05 -17.63 15.23
C GLY A 84 -2.74 -19.08 15.58
N LYS A 85 -1.92 -19.34 16.61
CA LYS A 85 -1.57 -20.69 17.09
C LYS A 85 -2.55 -21.25 18.14
N LEU A 86 -3.46 -20.43 18.66
CA LEU A 86 -4.42 -20.83 19.68
C LEU A 86 -5.61 -21.59 19.09
N SER A 87 -6.18 -22.53 19.86
CA SER A 87 -7.47 -23.16 19.52
C SER A 87 -8.61 -22.15 19.60
N LYS A 88 -9.77 -22.49 19.02
CA LYS A 88 -10.96 -21.63 19.07
C LYS A 88 -11.43 -21.37 20.51
N GLU A 89 -11.31 -22.36 21.39
CA GLU A 89 -11.62 -22.25 22.82
C GLU A 89 -10.65 -21.31 23.53
N GLN A 90 -9.35 -21.42 23.23
CA GLN A 90 -8.32 -20.55 23.81
C GLN A 90 -8.46 -19.09 23.33
N GLN A 91 -8.74 -18.88 22.04
CA GLN A 91 -9.05 -17.56 21.49
C GLN A 91 -10.28 -16.95 22.19
N LYS A 92 -11.34 -17.75 22.39
CA LYS A 92 -12.56 -17.30 23.08
C LYS A 92 -12.31 -16.96 24.55
N ALA A 93 -11.46 -17.71 25.24
CA ALA A 93 -11.09 -17.40 26.63
C ALA A 93 -10.31 -16.06 26.71
N LEU A 94 -9.36 -15.85 25.80
CA LEU A 94 -8.59 -14.60 25.75
C LEU A 94 -9.44 -13.39 25.32
N SER A 95 -10.42 -13.56 24.43
CA SER A 95 -11.29 -12.45 23.98
C SER A 95 -12.22 -11.91 25.08
N VAL A 96 -12.29 -12.57 26.23
CA VAL A 96 -13.07 -12.11 27.39
C VAL A 96 -12.19 -11.31 28.37
N ILE A 97 -10.86 -11.42 28.24
CA ILE A 97 -9.88 -10.86 29.19
C ILE A 97 -9.15 -9.65 28.58
N LEU A 98 -8.99 -9.63 27.26
CA LEU A 98 -8.52 -8.47 26.48
C LEU A 98 -9.70 -7.55 26.13
#